data_AF-A0AAV5GAR4-F1
#
_entry.id   AF-A0AAV5GAR4-F1
#
_cell.length_a   1.000
_cell.length_b   1.000
_cell.length_c   1.000
_cell.angle_alpha   90.00
_cell.angle_beta   90.00
_cell.angle_gamma   90.00
#
_symmetry.space_group_name_H-M   'P 1'
#
loop_
_entity.id
_entity.type
_entity.pdbx_description
1 polymer ?
#
loop_
_entity_poly.entity_id
_entity_poly.type
_entity_poly.pdbx_seq_one_letter_code
_entity_poly.pdbx_strand_id
1 'polypeptide(L)'
;MASEEPLSSALAPSDRPFAIGATPAGFLGAFATRDIARGELVLHDAPLFTLDAPLQAYLFQRVQSGSGGGPTPVEGEEDEEPAKDLDEFLDRNIRTMLSWKTEQQRKDFWDLANTRPDLPPAYGIFATNAVQTSGEIGGMFLLLSRFNSSCRPTLSRPAWNPSTGSTRLYALRDIKAGEELTWTYLNVTFEFEGVEARRDEMRRVFEFECCCPACGPQVGDGERAKSERRLLQLRRLKERMGGDEDAQEDEARRETLRRMALLSREEGLWETADRLEKAVEA
;
A
#
# COMPACT_ATOMS: atom_id res chain seq x y z
N MET A 1 24.83 28.00 -2.75
CA MET A 1 24.84 26.54 -2.92
C MET A 1 23.65 26.03 -2.14
N ALA A 2 22.61 25.60 -2.85
CA ALA A 2 21.33 25.22 -2.25
C ALA A 2 21.50 23.89 -1.51
N SER A 3 21.18 23.88 -0.22
CA SER A 3 21.02 22.65 0.55
C SER A 3 19.70 22.01 0.12
N GLU A 4 19.81 20.89 -0.61
CA GLU A 4 18.70 19.97 -0.84
C GLU A 4 18.30 19.37 0.53
N GLU A 5 17.35 20.00 1.23
CA GLU A 5 16.71 19.34 2.36
C GLU A 5 15.85 18.21 1.80
N PRO A 6 16.14 16.94 2.15
CA PRO A 6 15.47 15.83 1.52
C PRO A 6 14.06 15.69 2.09
N LEU A 7 13.12 15.50 1.15
CA LEU A 7 11.79 14.96 1.41
C LEU A 7 11.90 13.87 2.45
N SER A 8 11.18 14.06 3.55
CA SER A 8 11.16 13.24 4.76
C SER A 8 11.46 11.76 4.50
N SER A 9 12.74 11.40 4.61
CA SER A 9 13.11 10.11 5.15
C SER A 9 14.12 10.37 6.25
N ALA A 10 14.07 9.62 7.35
CA ALA A 10 15.06 9.78 8.43
C ALA A 10 16.53 9.57 7.98
N LEU A 11 16.74 9.10 6.75
CA LEU A 11 18.02 8.95 6.08
C LEU A 11 18.22 10.04 5.00
N ALA A 12 19.44 10.55 4.86
CA ALA A 12 19.80 11.38 3.71
C ALA A 12 19.64 10.57 2.41
N PRO A 13 19.39 11.21 1.25
CA PRO A 13 19.25 10.50 -0.04
C PRO A 13 20.40 9.54 -0.35
N SER A 14 21.63 9.91 0.03
CA SER A 14 22.83 9.09 -0.13
C SER A 14 22.82 7.80 0.69
N ASP A 15 22.06 7.78 1.78
CA ASP A 15 22.08 6.71 2.78
C ASP A 15 20.90 5.75 2.59
N ARG A 16 20.00 6.06 1.66
CA ARG A 16 18.87 5.21 1.31
C ARG A 16 19.39 3.95 0.60
N PRO A 17 18.90 2.74 0.96
CA PRO A 17 19.25 1.52 0.25
C PRO A 17 18.54 1.39 -1.12
N PHE A 18 18.00 2.49 -1.65
CA PHE A 18 17.19 2.51 -2.86
C PHE A 18 17.31 3.81 -3.63
N ALA A 19 16.99 3.74 -4.93
CA ALA A 19 16.85 4.88 -5.82
C ALA A 19 15.49 4.84 -6.52
N ILE A 20 14.94 6.00 -6.87
CA ILE A 20 13.73 6.10 -7.69
C ILE A 20 14.14 6.07 -9.16
N GLY A 21 13.52 5.20 -9.95
CA GLY A 21 13.82 5.02 -11.37
C GLY A 21 12.58 4.65 -12.17
N ALA A 22 12.71 4.61 -13.50
CA ALA A 22 11.61 4.22 -14.39
C ALA A 22 11.39 2.70 -14.35
N THR A 23 10.13 2.28 -14.31
CA THR A 23 9.71 0.90 -14.48
C THR A 23 9.56 0.58 -15.98
N PRO A 24 9.58 -0.71 -16.37
CA PRO A 24 9.32 -1.11 -17.76
C PRO A 24 7.96 -0.66 -18.29
N ALA A 25 7.00 -0.38 -17.40
CA ALA A 25 5.67 0.10 -17.74
C ALA A 25 5.57 1.64 -17.88
N GLY A 26 6.68 2.37 -17.70
CA GLY A 26 6.78 3.80 -17.98
C GLY A 26 6.44 4.74 -16.83
N PHE A 27 6.16 4.21 -15.63
CA PHE A 27 6.01 4.99 -14.40
C PHE A 27 7.26 4.90 -13.52
N LEU A 28 7.29 5.60 -12.38
CA LEU A 28 8.40 5.55 -11.44
C LEU A 28 8.23 4.43 -10.40
N GLY A 29 9.34 3.86 -9.94
CA GLY A 29 9.39 2.85 -8.89
C GLY A 29 10.65 2.99 -8.04
N ALA A 30 10.65 2.40 -6.85
CA ALA A 30 11.81 2.32 -5.98
C ALA A 30 12.59 1.02 -6.24
N PHE A 31 13.90 1.11 -6.42
CA PHE A 31 14.77 -0.03 -6.73
C PHE A 31 15.94 -0.10 -5.76
N ALA A 32 16.27 -1.30 -5.30
CA ALA A 32 17.39 -1.53 -4.39
C ALA A 32 18.73 -1.14 -5.05
N THR A 33 19.55 -0.34 -4.37
CA THR A 33 20.89 0.08 -4.87
C THR A 33 22.01 -0.88 -4.43
N ARG A 34 21.71 -1.74 -3.47
CA ARG A 34 22.57 -2.79 -2.93
C ARG A 34 21.72 -3.97 -2.46
N ASP A 35 22.37 -5.04 -2.03
CA ASP A 35 21.69 -6.10 -1.29
C ASP A 35 21.14 -5.54 0.04
N ILE A 36 19.92 -5.91 0.38
CA ILE A 36 19.18 -5.52 1.58
C ILE A 36 18.83 -6.80 2.34
N ALA A 37 19.20 -6.87 3.62
CA ALA A 37 18.95 -8.06 4.43
C ALA A 37 17.48 -8.11 4.90
N ARG A 38 16.94 -9.32 5.08
CA ARG A 38 15.64 -9.51 5.74
C ARG A 38 15.61 -8.77 7.10
N GLY A 39 14.52 -8.05 7.35
CA GLY A 39 14.31 -7.29 8.57
C GLY A 39 14.96 -5.90 8.59
N GLU A 40 15.76 -5.55 7.57
CA GLU A 40 16.36 -4.23 7.45
C GLU A 40 15.27 -3.16 7.24
N LEU A 41 15.44 -2.00 7.89
CA LEU A 41 14.60 -0.82 7.68
C LEU A 41 14.94 -0.19 6.32
N VAL A 42 13.98 -0.19 5.40
CA VAL A 42 14.18 0.31 4.04
C VAL A 42 13.70 1.75 3.90
N LEU A 43 12.53 2.06 4.48
CA LEU A 43 11.93 3.38 4.44
C LEU A 43 11.44 3.76 5.84
N HIS A 44 11.73 4.99 6.26
CA HIS A 44 11.10 5.66 7.38
C HIS A 44 10.67 7.04 6.88
N ASP A 45 9.38 7.24 6.67
CA ASP A 45 8.80 8.39 5.96
C ASP A 45 7.75 9.09 6.84
N ALA A 46 7.62 10.42 6.69
CA ALA A 46 6.61 11.21 7.38
C ALA A 46 5.76 11.95 6.34
N PRO A 47 4.44 12.09 6.57
CA PRO A 47 3.57 12.65 5.56
C PRO A 47 3.88 14.12 5.34
N LEU A 48 3.82 14.57 4.08
CA LEU A 48 3.82 15.98 3.72
C LEU A 48 2.68 16.71 4.44
N PHE A 49 1.50 16.10 4.47
CA PHE A 49 0.36 16.51 5.27
C PHE A 49 -0.58 15.32 5.48
N THR A 50 -1.45 15.44 6.47
CA THR A 50 -2.58 14.54 6.70
C THR A 50 -3.88 15.28 6.43
N LEU A 51 -4.88 14.57 5.92
CA LEU A 51 -6.21 15.11 5.71
C LEU A 51 -7.23 14.13 6.32
N ASP A 52 -8.18 14.68 7.06
CA ASP A 52 -9.41 13.97 7.43
C ASP A 52 -10.32 13.94 6.20
N ALA A 53 -9.91 13.12 5.24
CA ALA A 53 -10.78 12.67 4.17
C ALA A 53 -11.30 11.32 4.64
N PRO A 54 -12.59 10.98 4.50
CA PRO A 54 -13.09 9.64 4.80
C PRO A 54 -12.53 8.64 3.79
N LEU A 55 -11.22 8.39 3.86
CA LEU A 55 -10.43 7.57 2.94
C LEU A 55 -10.89 6.12 3.07
N GLN A 56 -11.31 5.75 4.28
CA GLN A 56 -11.91 4.46 4.59
C GLN A 56 -13.30 4.33 3.95
N ALA A 57 -14.13 5.37 3.95
CA ALA A 57 -15.38 5.37 3.18
C ALA A 57 -15.09 5.23 1.68
N TYR A 58 -14.06 5.89 1.13
CA TYR A 58 -13.76 5.85 -0.30
C TYR A 58 -13.12 4.52 -0.78
N LEU A 59 -12.21 3.95 -0.01
CA LEU A 59 -11.56 2.65 -0.31
C LEU A 59 -12.46 1.45 0.05
N PHE A 60 -13.24 1.51 1.14
CA PHE A 60 -14.17 0.43 1.52
C PHE A 60 -15.56 0.51 0.86
N GLN A 61 -16.15 1.69 0.55
CA GLN A 61 -17.41 1.76 -0.24
C GLN A 61 -17.23 1.10 -1.60
N ARG A 62 -16.04 1.25 -2.18
CA ARG A 62 -15.66 0.57 -3.41
C ARG A 62 -15.77 -0.95 -3.24
N VAL A 63 -15.40 -1.53 -2.10
CA VAL A 63 -15.42 -2.99 -1.85
C VAL A 63 -16.82 -3.51 -1.45
N GLN A 64 -17.73 -2.66 -0.92
CA GLN A 64 -18.96 -3.11 -0.24
C GLN A 64 -20.30 -2.50 -0.69
N SER A 65 -20.49 -2.15 -1.97
CA SER A 65 -21.81 -1.78 -2.57
C SER A 65 -22.23 -0.30 -2.50
N GLY A 66 -23.08 0.08 -3.46
CA GLY A 66 -23.65 1.42 -3.56
C GLY A 66 -24.53 1.87 -2.39
N SER A 67 -24.68 3.20 -2.30
CA SER A 67 -25.49 4.03 -1.40
C SER A 67 -24.66 4.88 -0.42
N GLY A 68 -24.39 6.11 -0.86
CA GLY A 68 -24.82 7.38 -0.24
C GLY A 68 -24.56 7.67 1.24
N GLY A 69 -23.79 8.73 1.49
CA GLY A 69 -23.79 9.50 2.74
C GLY A 69 -22.46 10.20 3.00
N GLY A 70 -22.29 11.42 2.48
CA GLY A 70 -21.09 12.26 2.75
C GLY A 70 -21.29 13.17 3.96
N PRO A 71 -20.22 13.55 4.69
CA PRO A 71 -20.30 14.40 5.88
C PRO A 71 -20.49 15.89 5.57
N THR A 72 -21.05 16.61 6.54
CA THR A 72 -21.48 18.02 6.49
C THR A 72 -20.31 19.01 6.67
N PRO A 73 -20.26 20.15 5.94
CA PRO A 73 -19.20 21.16 6.10
C PRO A 73 -19.26 21.91 7.43
N VAL A 74 -18.09 22.27 7.96
CA VAL A 74 -17.90 23.16 9.12
C VAL A 74 -17.92 24.63 8.65
N GLU A 75 -18.68 25.48 9.35
CA GLU A 75 -18.84 26.91 9.05
C GLU A 75 -17.65 27.75 9.53
N GLY A 76 -17.15 28.63 8.65
CA GLY A 76 -16.43 29.85 9.04
C GLY A 76 -15.03 30.04 8.44
N GLU A 77 -14.94 30.36 7.15
CA GLU A 77 -13.89 31.24 6.58
C GLU A 77 -14.52 32.07 5.45
N GLU A 78 -14.32 33.39 5.49
CA GLU A 78 -14.94 34.41 4.62
C GLU A 78 -14.21 34.56 3.26
N ASP A 79 -14.98 34.94 2.23
CA ASP A 79 -14.58 35.38 0.87
C ASP A 79 -14.00 34.37 -0.14
N GLU A 80 -14.53 33.15 -0.18
CA GLU A 80 -14.47 32.31 -1.38
C GLU A 80 -15.85 31.73 -1.70
N GLU A 81 -16.21 31.65 -2.99
CA GLU A 81 -17.43 30.93 -3.39
C GLU A 81 -17.42 29.52 -2.76
N PRO A 82 -18.54 29.07 -2.17
CA PRO A 82 -18.59 27.75 -1.57
C PRO A 82 -18.30 26.69 -2.63
N ALA A 83 -17.48 25.69 -2.26
CA ALA A 83 -17.21 24.54 -3.12
C ALA A 83 -18.54 23.92 -3.59
N LYS A 84 -18.66 23.64 -4.89
CA LYS A 84 -19.92 23.19 -5.49
C LYS A 84 -20.28 21.78 -5.07
N ASP A 85 -19.26 20.96 -4.82
CA ASP A 85 -19.37 19.58 -4.37
C ASP A 85 -18.19 19.19 -3.46
N LEU A 86 -18.26 17.96 -2.96
CA LEU A 86 -17.26 17.39 -2.06
C LEU A 86 -15.87 17.30 -2.70
N ASP A 87 -15.80 17.01 -4.00
CA ASP A 87 -14.52 16.81 -4.70
C ASP A 87 -13.78 18.15 -4.85
N GLU A 88 -14.50 19.22 -5.19
CA GLU A 88 -13.97 20.59 -5.25
C GLU A 88 -13.56 21.08 -3.84
N PHE A 89 -14.32 20.71 -2.81
CA PHE A 89 -13.97 21.00 -1.40
C PHE A 89 -12.66 20.33 -0.99
N LEU A 90 -12.50 19.03 -1.28
CA LEU A 90 -11.29 18.28 -0.96
C LEU A 90 -10.07 18.82 -1.74
N ASP A 91 -10.23 19.12 -3.03
CA ASP A 91 -9.18 19.72 -3.85
C ASP A 91 -8.70 21.05 -3.28
N ARG A 92 -9.64 21.93 -2.89
CA ARG A 92 -9.33 23.20 -2.25
C ARG A 92 -8.56 23.00 -0.95
N ASN A 93 -9.03 22.12 -0.07
CA ASN A 93 -8.33 21.84 1.19
C ASN A 93 -6.91 21.35 0.95
N ILE A 94 -6.69 20.47 -0.02
CA ILE A 94 -5.36 19.99 -0.38
C ILE A 94 -4.49 21.15 -0.88
N ARG A 95 -5.01 22.01 -1.76
CA ARG A 95 -4.29 23.21 -2.24
C ARG A 95 -3.93 24.16 -1.09
N THR A 96 -4.85 24.36 -0.15
CA THR A 96 -4.59 25.13 1.06
C THR A 96 -3.44 24.51 1.85
N MET A 97 -3.45 23.19 2.10
CA MET A 97 -2.36 22.48 2.77
C MET A 97 -1.01 22.61 2.03
N LEU A 98 -1.02 22.61 0.70
CA LEU A 98 0.17 22.78 -0.14
C LEU A 98 0.72 24.22 -0.12
N SER A 99 -0.13 25.23 0.14
CA SER A 99 0.30 26.63 0.24
C SER A 99 1.30 26.84 1.38
N TRP A 100 1.15 26.09 2.47
CA TRP A 100 2.06 26.08 3.63
C TRP A 100 3.35 25.26 3.43
N LYS A 101 3.56 24.66 2.26
CA LYS A 101 4.74 23.83 1.95
C LYS A 101 5.85 24.61 1.24
N THR A 102 7.03 24.03 1.15
CA THR A 102 8.12 24.61 0.34
C THR A 102 7.80 24.47 -1.15
N GLU A 103 8.47 25.27 -1.98
CA GLU A 103 8.33 25.16 -3.45
C GLU A 103 8.72 23.77 -3.96
N GLN A 104 9.81 23.21 -3.43
CA GLN A 104 10.26 21.87 -3.80
C GLN A 104 9.23 20.81 -3.42
N GLN A 105 8.69 20.83 -2.20
CA GLN A 105 7.64 19.90 -1.78
C GLN A 105 6.37 20.00 -2.63
N ARG A 106 5.97 21.20 -3.04
CA ARG A 106 4.84 21.36 -3.97
C ARG A 106 5.15 20.75 -5.32
N LYS A 107 6.34 21.01 -5.87
CA LYS A 107 6.77 20.41 -7.13
C LYS A 107 6.75 18.88 -7.06
N ASP A 108 7.27 18.32 -5.97
CA ASP A 108 7.32 16.88 -5.76
C ASP A 108 5.92 16.26 -5.60
N PHE A 109 4.98 16.97 -4.98
CA PHE A 109 3.56 16.57 -4.94
C PHE A 109 2.95 16.54 -6.35
N TRP A 110 3.14 17.59 -7.14
CA TRP A 110 2.57 17.68 -8.50
C TRP A 110 3.23 16.70 -9.50
N ASP A 111 4.40 16.15 -9.15
CA ASP A 111 5.10 15.10 -9.91
C ASP A 111 4.67 13.67 -9.51
N LEU A 112 3.79 13.52 -8.51
CA LEU A 112 3.21 12.22 -8.16
C LEU A 112 2.23 11.74 -9.25
N ALA A 113 2.03 10.42 -9.30
CA ALA A 113 1.09 9.82 -10.23
C ALA A 113 -0.34 10.28 -9.94
N ASN A 114 -1.13 10.49 -10.99
CA ASN A 114 -2.56 10.72 -10.88
C ASN A 114 -3.28 9.72 -11.79
N THR A 115 -3.89 8.69 -11.19
CA THR A 115 -4.71 7.71 -11.93
C THR A 115 -6.18 8.13 -12.00
N ARG A 116 -6.54 9.29 -11.44
CA ARG A 116 -7.91 9.82 -11.32
C ARG A 116 -8.06 11.18 -12.02
N PRO A 117 -7.91 11.23 -13.36
CA PRO A 117 -8.09 12.46 -14.12
C PRO A 117 -9.55 12.95 -14.17
N ASP A 118 -10.49 12.11 -13.74
CA ASP A 118 -11.91 12.44 -13.54
C ASP A 118 -12.13 13.36 -12.33
N LEU A 119 -11.20 13.38 -11.37
CA LEU A 119 -11.25 14.22 -10.19
C LEU A 119 -10.46 15.53 -10.39
N PRO A 120 -10.77 16.58 -9.59
CA PRO A 120 -9.92 17.77 -9.52
C PRO A 120 -8.44 17.40 -9.25
N PRO A 121 -7.45 18.11 -9.83
CA PRO A 121 -6.08 17.59 -9.93
C PRO A 121 -5.38 17.28 -8.59
N ALA A 122 -5.51 18.13 -7.57
CA ALA A 122 -4.87 17.91 -6.28
C ALA A 122 -5.55 16.75 -5.55
N TYR A 123 -6.87 16.68 -5.64
CA TYR A 123 -7.64 15.57 -5.07
C TYR A 123 -7.36 14.25 -5.81
N GLY A 124 -7.25 14.23 -7.14
CA GLY A 124 -6.91 13.04 -7.92
C GLY A 124 -5.54 12.47 -7.53
N ILE A 125 -4.51 13.32 -7.38
CA ILE A 125 -3.21 12.91 -6.84
C ILE A 125 -3.36 12.35 -5.42
N PHE A 126 -4.15 13.00 -4.58
CA PHE A 126 -4.36 12.53 -3.21
C PHE A 126 -5.07 11.18 -3.16
N ALA A 127 -6.15 11.00 -3.90
CA ALA A 127 -6.89 9.75 -4.00
C ALA A 127 -6.05 8.61 -4.60
N THR A 128 -5.07 8.93 -5.45
CA THR A 128 -4.14 7.96 -6.04
C THR A 128 -3.08 7.48 -5.05
N ASN A 129 -2.56 8.37 -4.20
CA ASN A 129 -1.32 8.12 -3.46
C ASN A 129 -1.46 8.12 -1.92
N ALA A 130 -2.57 8.62 -1.37
CA ALA A 130 -2.73 8.72 0.07
C ALA A 130 -2.76 7.33 0.72
N VAL A 131 -2.05 7.21 1.84
CA VAL A 131 -2.00 5.99 2.66
C VAL A 131 -2.69 6.27 3.98
N GLN A 132 -3.58 5.37 4.38
CA GLN A 132 -4.29 5.47 5.66
C GLN A 132 -3.29 5.47 6.82
N THR A 133 -3.44 6.41 7.75
CA THR A 133 -2.59 6.54 8.94
C THR A 133 -3.33 6.04 10.18
N SER A 134 -4.41 6.71 10.57
CA SER A 134 -5.21 6.36 11.74
C SER A 134 -6.68 6.71 11.54
N GLY A 135 -7.58 5.76 11.85
CA GLY A 135 -9.00 5.96 11.61
C GLY A 135 -9.25 6.31 10.14
N GLU A 136 -9.98 7.38 9.90
CA GLU A 136 -10.28 7.82 8.52
C GLU A 136 -9.17 8.66 7.89
N ILE A 137 -8.13 9.04 8.63
CA ILE A 137 -7.11 9.99 8.18
C ILE A 137 -6.21 9.40 7.08
N GLY A 138 -6.12 10.11 5.96
CA GLY A 138 -5.17 9.85 4.88
C GLY A 138 -3.90 10.70 5.03
N GLY A 139 -2.73 10.07 4.90
CA GLY A 139 -1.43 10.74 4.85
C GLY A 139 -0.90 10.80 3.42
N MET A 140 -0.41 11.97 3.01
CA MET A 140 0.27 12.16 1.74
C MET A 140 1.78 12.02 1.91
N PHE A 141 2.39 10.97 1.37
CA PHE A 141 3.80 10.64 1.58
C PHE A 141 4.60 10.72 0.28
N LEU A 142 5.50 11.69 0.14
CA LEU A 142 6.16 11.93 -1.15
C LEU A 142 7.09 10.78 -1.59
N LEU A 143 7.74 10.08 -0.65
CA LEU A 143 8.62 8.95 -0.98
C LEU A 143 7.86 7.63 -1.03
N LEU A 144 7.01 7.33 -0.04
CA LEU A 144 6.20 6.10 -0.05
C LEU A 144 5.35 5.98 -1.32
N SER A 145 4.88 7.09 -1.88
CA SER A 145 4.13 7.13 -3.16
C SER A 145 4.93 6.63 -4.37
N ARG A 146 6.25 6.46 -4.25
CA ARG A 146 7.12 5.92 -5.30
C ARG A 146 7.34 4.40 -5.18
N PHE A 147 6.78 3.75 -4.17
CA PHE A 147 6.89 2.30 -3.98
C PHE A 147 5.64 1.62 -4.52
N ASN A 148 5.80 0.85 -5.60
CA ASN A 148 4.69 0.21 -6.30
C ASN A 148 4.10 -1.00 -5.55
N SER A 149 2.96 -1.46 -6.06
CA SER A 149 2.26 -2.64 -5.56
C SER A 149 2.77 -3.94 -6.17
N SER A 150 2.93 -4.99 -5.36
CA SER A 150 3.09 -6.36 -5.82
C SER A 150 2.20 -7.31 -5.03
N CYS A 151 1.60 -8.28 -5.72
CA CYS A 151 0.92 -9.40 -5.05
C CYS A 151 1.91 -10.33 -4.32
N ARG A 152 3.21 -10.16 -4.54
CA ARG A 152 4.31 -10.79 -3.80
C ARG A 152 5.30 -9.71 -3.38
N PRO A 153 4.96 -8.95 -2.34
CA PRO A 153 5.73 -7.76 -1.97
C PRO A 153 7.10 -8.16 -1.42
N THR A 154 8.08 -7.29 -1.62
CA THR A 154 9.42 -7.40 -1.02
C THR A 154 9.48 -6.73 0.35
N LEU A 155 8.59 -5.77 0.61
CA LEU A 155 8.51 -4.98 1.84
C LEU A 155 7.22 -5.23 2.62
N SER A 156 7.27 -4.99 3.93
CA SER A 156 6.10 -4.98 4.81
C SER A 156 5.08 -3.93 4.37
N ARG A 157 3.84 -4.03 4.85
CA ARG A 157 2.90 -2.91 4.72
C ARG A 157 3.41 -1.68 5.49
N PRO A 158 3.00 -0.46 5.09
CA PRO A 158 3.25 0.76 5.86
C PRO A 158 2.73 0.60 7.30
N ALA A 159 3.64 0.66 8.27
CA ALA A 159 3.30 0.57 9.69
C ALA A 159 3.30 1.98 10.29
N TRP A 160 2.13 2.61 10.32
CA TRP A 160 1.95 3.94 10.92
C TRP A 160 2.22 3.90 12.43
N ASN A 161 3.04 4.83 12.91
CA ASN A 161 3.29 5.05 14.33
C ASN A 161 2.83 6.46 14.72
N PRO A 162 1.70 6.60 15.43
CA PRO A 162 1.13 7.91 15.79
C PRO A 162 2.03 8.70 16.75
N SER A 163 2.81 8.04 17.61
CA SER A 163 3.73 8.71 18.53
C SER A 163 4.89 9.42 17.82
N THR A 164 5.23 8.96 16.62
CA THR A 164 6.31 9.54 15.80
C THR A 164 5.80 10.29 14.56
N GLY A 165 4.50 10.22 14.27
CA GLY A 165 3.91 10.79 13.06
C GLY A 165 4.53 10.26 11.76
N SER A 166 4.93 8.99 11.73
CA SER A 166 5.70 8.42 10.62
C SER A 166 5.35 6.96 10.34
N THR A 167 5.68 6.50 9.14
CA THR A 167 5.51 5.12 8.69
C THR A 167 6.84 4.47 8.37
N ARG A 168 6.91 3.14 8.50
CA ARG A 168 8.11 2.36 8.20
C ARG A 168 7.82 1.18 7.30
N LEU A 169 8.77 0.87 6.42
CA LEU A 169 8.80 -0.35 5.62
C LEU A 169 10.06 -1.15 5.93
N TYR A 170 9.89 -2.46 6.13
CA TYR A 170 10.98 -3.39 6.39
C TYR A 170 11.06 -4.45 5.29
N ALA A 171 12.27 -4.90 4.97
CA ALA A 171 12.47 -6.00 4.03
C ALA A 171 11.91 -7.31 4.61
N LEU A 172 11.05 -8.00 3.86
CA LEU A 172 10.43 -9.25 4.29
C LEU A 172 11.28 -10.49 4.00
N ARG A 173 12.27 -10.34 3.13
CA ARG A 173 13.27 -11.33 2.73
C ARG A 173 14.56 -10.61 2.36
N ASP A 174 15.61 -11.37 2.07
CA ASP A 174 16.78 -10.78 1.41
C ASP A 174 16.40 -10.30 0.00
N ILE A 175 16.81 -9.08 -0.34
CA ILE A 175 16.52 -8.41 -1.61
C ILE A 175 17.86 -8.10 -2.28
N LYS A 176 17.98 -8.43 -3.57
CA LYS A 176 19.17 -8.18 -4.37
C LYS A 176 19.19 -6.78 -4.94
N ALA A 177 20.40 -6.26 -5.14
CA ALA A 177 20.59 -5.00 -5.88
C ALA A 177 19.86 -5.06 -7.24
N GLY A 178 19.14 -3.99 -7.58
CA GLY A 178 18.34 -3.87 -8.80
C GLY A 178 16.92 -4.43 -8.71
N GLU A 179 16.55 -5.16 -7.65
CA GLU A 179 15.15 -5.57 -7.46
C GLU A 179 14.25 -4.37 -7.13
N GLU A 180 13.00 -4.42 -7.62
CA GLU A 180 11.99 -3.41 -7.28
C GLU A 180 11.46 -3.63 -5.86
N LEU A 181 11.36 -2.52 -5.12
CA LEU A 181 10.89 -2.46 -3.76
C LEU A 181 9.39 -2.19 -3.77
N THR A 182 8.62 -3.18 -3.32
CA THR A 182 7.16 -3.17 -3.43
C THR A 182 6.52 -3.58 -2.12
N TRP A 183 5.39 -2.96 -1.80
CA TRP A 183 4.46 -3.43 -0.76
C TRP A 183 3.14 -3.82 -1.42
N THR A 184 2.15 -4.34 -0.69
CA THR A 184 0.86 -4.76 -1.28
C THR A 184 -0.22 -3.74 -1.00
N TYR A 185 -0.81 -3.17 -2.06
CA TYR A 185 -1.91 -2.22 -1.92
C TYR A 185 -3.23 -2.91 -1.56
N LEU A 186 -3.37 -4.17 -1.94
CA LEU A 186 -4.56 -4.98 -1.63
C LEU A 186 -4.39 -5.74 -0.32
N ASN A 187 -5.50 -6.38 0.07
CA ASN A 187 -5.52 -7.46 1.06
C ASN A 187 -4.63 -8.64 0.65
N VAL A 188 -4.55 -9.65 1.52
CA VAL A 188 -3.68 -10.80 1.31
C VAL A 188 -4.09 -11.56 0.05
N THR A 189 -3.13 -11.91 -0.80
CA THR A 189 -3.40 -12.39 -2.17
C THR A 189 -4.32 -13.60 -2.27
N PHE A 190 -4.26 -14.53 -1.31
CA PHE A 190 -5.09 -15.73 -1.36
C PHE A 190 -6.58 -15.45 -1.12
N GLU A 191 -6.95 -14.24 -0.68
CA GLU A 191 -8.35 -13.82 -0.53
C GLU A 191 -9.04 -13.56 -1.88
N PHE A 192 -8.28 -13.47 -2.98
CA PHE A 192 -8.82 -13.22 -4.32
C PHE A 192 -8.92 -14.48 -5.16
N GLU A 193 -10.03 -14.66 -5.89
CA GLU A 193 -10.30 -15.81 -6.76
C GLU A 193 -9.50 -15.77 -8.07
N GLY A 194 -8.19 -16.01 -7.99
CA GLY A 194 -7.33 -16.06 -9.18
C GLY A 194 -6.66 -14.73 -9.52
N VAL A 195 -5.82 -14.76 -10.56
CA VAL A 195 -5.12 -13.58 -11.09
C VAL A 195 -6.12 -12.51 -11.57
N GLU A 196 -7.18 -12.92 -12.26
CA GLU A 196 -8.14 -11.96 -12.83
C GLU A 196 -8.90 -11.21 -11.74
N ALA A 197 -9.35 -11.88 -10.67
CA ALA A 197 -9.98 -11.20 -9.53
C ALA A 197 -9.06 -10.14 -8.90
N ARG A 198 -7.74 -10.41 -8.85
CA ARG A 198 -6.76 -9.42 -8.36
C ARG A 198 -6.58 -8.25 -9.31
N ARG A 199 -6.53 -8.52 -10.61
CA ARG A 199 -6.42 -7.47 -11.64
C ARG A 199 -7.67 -6.61 -11.69
N ASP A 200 -8.84 -7.23 -11.59
CA ASP A 200 -10.12 -6.55 -11.50
C ASP A 200 -10.15 -5.63 -10.29
N GLU A 201 -9.77 -6.12 -9.10
CA GLU A 201 -9.73 -5.28 -7.91
C GLU A 201 -8.73 -4.13 -8.04
N MET A 202 -7.53 -4.37 -8.58
CA MET A 202 -6.54 -3.32 -8.82
C MET A 202 -7.06 -2.25 -9.78
N ARG A 203 -7.68 -2.64 -10.90
CA ARG A 203 -8.32 -1.70 -11.83
C ARG A 203 -9.45 -0.94 -11.16
N ARG A 204 -10.28 -1.65 -10.42
CA ARG A 204 -11.46 -1.11 -9.77
C ARG A 204 -11.14 -0.16 -8.63
N VAL A 205 -10.00 -0.28 -7.95
CA VAL A 205 -9.62 0.58 -6.81
C VAL A 205 -8.58 1.63 -7.18
N PHE A 206 -7.55 1.25 -7.96
CA PHE A 206 -6.38 2.08 -8.25
C PHE A 206 -6.27 2.52 -9.72
N GLU A 207 -7.18 2.04 -10.58
CA GLU A 207 -7.29 2.43 -11.99
C GLU A 207 -6.02 2.13 -12.81
N PHE A 208 -5.33 1.04 -12.44
CA PHE A 208 -4.24 0.49 -13.24
C PHE A 208 -4.30 -1.04 -13.31
N GLU A 209 -3.67 -1.59 -14.35
CA GLU A 209 -3.56 -3.04 -14.52
C GLU A 209 -2.33 -3.61 -13.80
N CYS A 210 -2.55 -4.62 -12.95
CA CYS A 210 -1.47 -5.25 -12.20
C CYS A 210 -0.56 -6.08 -13.12
N CYS A 211 0.68 -5.62 -13.25
CA CYS A 211 1.75 -6.28 -14.02
C CYS A 211 2.89 -6.83 -13.14
N CYS A 212 2.67 -6.97 -11.82
CA CYS A 212 3.70 -7.42 -10.87
C CYS A 212 4.23 -8.84 -11.21
N PRO A 213 5.38 -9.26 -10.65
CA PRO A 213 5.98 -10.58 -10.85
C PRO A 213 5.04 -11.78 -10.70
N ALA A 214 3.96 -11.65 -9.91
CA ALA A 214 2.99 -12.73 -9.68
C ALA A 214 1.77 -12.72 -10.61
N CYS A 215 1.45 -11.58 -11.21
CA CYS A 215 0.27 -11.41 -12.06
C CYS A 215 0.64 -11.16 -13.52
N GLY A 216 1.88 -10.78 -13.82
CA GLY A 216 2.32 -10.42 -15.17
C GLY A 216 2.44 -11.62 -16.12
N PRO A 217 2.63 -11.33 -17.43
CA PRO A 217 2.72 -12.35 -18.48
C PRO A 217 3.97 -13.24 -18.38
N GLN A 218 4.99 -12.83 -17.63
CA GLN A 218 6.23 -13.59 -17.41
C GLN A 218 6.02 -14.92 -16.66
N VAL A 219 4.90 -15.08 -15.95
CA VAL A 219 4.57 -16.33 -15.25
C VAL A 219 3.91 -17.30 -16.23
N GLY A 220 4.58 -18.42 -16.52
CA GLY A 220 4.04 -19.44 -17.41
C GLY A 220 2.79 -20.14 -16.83
N ASP A 221 1.89 -20.60 -17.70
CA ASP A 221 0.59 -21.16 -17.30
C ASP A 221 0.69 -22.30 -16.28
N GLY A 222 1.68 -23.19 -16.43
CA GLY A 222 1.92 -24.29 -15.49
C GLY A 222 2.35 -23.83 -14.10
N GLU A 223 3.15 -22.77 -14.02
CA GLU A 223 3.57 -22.15 -12.76
C GLU A 223 2.41 -21.39 -12.11
N ARG A 224 1.68 -20.62 -12.91
CA ARG A 224 0.46 -19.93 -12.48
C ARG A 224 -0.55 -20.91 -11.89
N ALA A 225 -0.83 -22.01 -12.58
CA ALA A 225 -1.75 -23.04 -12.09
C ALA A 225 -1.28 -23.69 -10.77
N LYS A 226 0.03 -23.86 -10.56
CA LYS A 226 0.58 -24.35 -9.27
C LYS A 226 0.38 -23.31 -8.16
N SER A 227 0.67 -22.05 -8.45
CA SER A 227 0.49 -20.95 -7.49
C SER A 227 -0.97 -20.80 -7.07
N GLU A 228 -1.89 -20.74 -8.04
CA GLU A 228 -3.32 -20.60 -7.75
C GLU A 228 -3.88 -21.78 -6.95
N ARG A 229 -3.36 -23.02 -7.15
CA ARG A 229 -3.71 -24.15 -6.28
C ARG A 229 -3.25 -23.97 -4.84
N ARG A 230 -2.05 -23.44 -4.61
CA ARG A 230 -1.54 -23.16 -3.25
C ARG A 230 -2.32 -22.02 -2.58
N LEU A 231 -2.66 -20.97 -3.34
CA LEU A 231 -3.52 -19.89 -2.84
C LEU A 231 -4.93 -20.37 -2.49
N LEU A 232 -5.53 -21.21 -3.32
CA LEU A 232 -6.82 -21.83 -3.01
C LEU A 232 -6.73 -22.72 -1.76
N GLN A 233 -5.64 -23.47 -1.59
CA GLN A 233 -5.40 -24.24 -0.37
C GLN A 233 -5.31 -23.34 0.86
N LEU A 234 -4.58 -22.23 0.79
CA LEU A 234 -4.49 -21.24 1.87
C LEU A 234 -5.86 -20.69 2.26
N ARG A 235 -6.71 -20.34 1.28
CA ARG A 235 -8.07 -19.85 1.54
C ARG A 235 -8.91 -20.87 2.28
N ARG A 236 -8.94 -22.12 1.80
CA ARG A 236 -9.69 -23.22 2.43
C ARG A 236 -9.22 -23.51 3.86
N LEU A 237 -7.91 -23.42 4.11
CA LEU A 237 -7.36 -23.60 5.46
C LEU A 237 -7.79 -22.45 6.38
N LYS A 238 -7.76 -21.19 5.90
CA LYS A 238 -8.26 -20.03 6.66
C LYS A 238 -9.74 -20.18 7.02
N GLU A 239 -10.59 -20.55 6.06
CA GLU A 239 -12.04 -20.75 6.27
C GLU A 239 -12.32 -21.81 7.32
N ARG A 240 -11.58 -22.93 7.31
CA ARG A 240 -11.71 -23.99 8.31
C ARG A 240 -11.35 -23.57 9.73
N MET A 241 -10.42 -22.62 9.89
CA MET A 241 -10.02 -22.11 11.22
C MET A 241 -10.99 -21.06 11.78
N GLY A 242 -11.97 -20.59 10.99
CA GLY A 242 -12.98 -19.64 11.46
C GLY A 242 -14.19 -20.27 12.15
N GLY A 243 -14.18 -21.58 12.41
CA GLY A 243 -15.23 -22.32 13.14
C GLY A 243 -14.89 -22.57 14.62
N ASP A 244 -15.91 -22.91 15.41
CA ASP A 244 -15.98 -22.91 16.90
C ASP A 244 -14.74 -23.35 17.70
N GLU A 245 -14.53 -22.62 18.80
CA GLU A 245 -13.44 -22.76 19.76
C GLU A 245 -13.72 -23.88 20.78
N ASP A 246 -13.10 -25.04 20.65
CA ASP A 246 -13.02 -26.02 21.75
C ASP A 246 -11.61 -26.58 21.94
N ALA A 247 -11.18 -26.62 23.20
CA ALA A 247 -9.80 -26.76 23.68
C ALA A 247 -9.13 -28.14 23.45
N GLN A 248 -9.67 -28.99 22.58
CA GLN A 248 -9.04 -30.23 22.08
C GLN A 248 -8.36 -30.05 20.71
N GLU A 249 -8.53 -28.89 20.08
CA GLU A 249 -8.04 -28.57 18.73
C GLU A 249 -6.61 -28.02 18.65
N ASP A 250 -5.90 -27.88 19.77
CA ASP A 250 -4.68 -27.04 19.81
C ASP A 250 -3.55 -27.57 18.89
N GLU A 251 -3.28 -28.88 18.87
CA GLU A 251 -2.26 -29.43 17.96
C GLU A 251 -2.73 -29.47 16.50
N ALA A 252 -4.01 -29.78 16.25
CA ALA A 252 -4.57 -29.79 14.89
C ALA A 252 -4.60 -28.37 14.28
N ARG A 253 -4.89 -27.37 15.11
CA ARG A 253 -4.82 -25.94 14.78
C ARG A 253 -3.38 -25.53 14.52
N ARG A 254 -2.44 -25.88 15.40
CA ARG A 254 -1.00 -25.62 15.20
C ARG A 254 -0.48 -26.24 13.91
N GLU A 255 -0.88 -27.47 13.59
CA GLU A 255 -0.50 -28.12 12.34
C GLU A 255 -1.09 -27.40 11.11
N THR A 256 -2.34 -26.94 11.22
CA THR A 256 -2.96 -26.11 10.18
C THR A 256 -2.20 -24.79 9.98
N LEU A 257 -1.84 -24.11 11.06
CA LEU A 257 -1.05 -22.88 11.02
C LEU A 257 0.35 -23.12 10.42
N ARG A 258 1.06 -24.20 10.81
CA ARG A 258 2.35 -24.60 10.21
C ARG A 258 2.22 -24.84 8.72
N ARG A 259 1.16 -25.55 8.29
CA ARG A 259 0.90 -25.80 6.87
C ARG A 259 0.63 -24.51 6.11
N MET A 260 -0.14 -23.59 6.68
CA MET A 260 -0.39 -22.28 6.08
C MET A 260 0.88 -21.42 6.02
N ALA A 261 1.72 -21.45 7.05
CA ALA A 261 2.99 -20.74 7.07
C ALA A 261 3.90 -21.23 5.92
N LEU A 262 4.05 -22.55 5.77
CA LEU A 262 4.83 -23.16 4.70
C LEU A 262 4.33 -22.73 3.30
N LEU A 263 3.02 -22.87 3.05
CA LEU A 263 2.42 -22.46 1.77
C LEU A 263 2.58 -20.96 1.52
N SER A 264 2.47 -20.13 2.57
CA SER A 264 2.68 -18.69 2.47
C SER A 264 4.13 -18.35 2.11
N ARG A 265 5.12 -19.04 2.69
CA ARG A 265 6.54 -18.89 2.33
C ARG A 265 6.81 -19.32 0.88
N GLU A 266 6.31 -20.47 0.47
CA GLU A 266 6.45 -20.96 -0.92
C GLU A 266 5.86 -19.99 -1.93
N GLU A 267 4.74 -19.33 -1.58
CA GLU A 267 4.16 -18.32 -2.44
C GLU A 267 4.94 -17.01 -2.43
N GLY A 268 5.75 -16.71 -1.42
CA GLY A 268 6.36 -15.39 -1.23
C GLY A 268 5.44 -14.40 -0.52
N LEU A 269 4.47 -14.91 0.25
CA LEU A 269 3.63 -14.15 1.18
C LEU A 269 4.33 -14.06 2.54
N TRP A 270 5.52 -13.47 2.54
CA TRP A 270 6.44 -13.48 3.69
C TRP A 270 5.81 -12.92 4.97
N GLU A 271 5.15 -11.76 4.90
CA GLU A 271 4.50 -11.15 6.06
C GLU A 271 3.40 -12.05 6.67
N THR A 272 2.64 -12.74 5.82
CA THR A 272 1.63 -13.71 6.28
C THR A 272 2.29 -14.90 6.96
N ALA A 273 3.35 -15.45 6.35
CA ALA A 273 4.08 -16.57 6.94
C ALA A 273 4.69 -16.20 8.29
N ASP A 274 5.32 -15.03 8.42
CA ASP A 274 5.89 -14.52 9.67
C ASP A 274 4.84 -14.43 10.79
N ARG A 275 3.61 -13.98 10.48
CA ARG A 275 2.51 -13.93 11.45
C ARG A 275 2.03 -15.31 11.86
N LEU A 276 1.90 -16.23 10.90
CA LEU A 276 1.45 -17.59 11.17
C LEU A 276 2.47 -18.38 11.99
N GLU A 277 3.76 -18.23 11.70
CA GLU A 277 4.87 -18.85 12.46
C GLU A 277 4.84 -18.38 13.93
N LYS A 278 4.72 -17.06 14.16
CA LYS A 278 4.57 -16.51 15.52
C LYS A 278 3.34 -17.03 16.25
N ALA A 279 2.22 -17.22 15.54
CA ALA A 279 0.99 -17.77 16.12
C ALA A 279 1.09 -19.26 16.49
N VAL A 280 2.01 -20.01 15.88
CA VAL A 280 2.32 -21.41 16.26
C VAL A 280 3.14 -21.48 17.54
N GLU A 281 4.01 -20.49 17.76
CA GLU A 281 4.92 -20.42 18.92
C GLU A 281 4.26 -19.85 20.19
N ALA A 282 3.15 -19.13 20.04
CA ALA A 282 2.35 -18.58 21.13
C ALA A 282 1.53 -19.67 21.86
#